data_AF-A0AAV7AK41-F1
#
_entry.id   AF-A0AAV7AK41-F1
#
_cell.length_a   1.000
_cell.length_b   1.000
_cell.length_c   1.000
_cell.angle_alpha   90.00
_cell.angle_beta   90.00
_cell.angle_gamma   90.00
#
_symmetry.space_group_name_H-M   'P 1'
#
loop_
_entity.id
_entity.type
_entity.pdbx_description
1 polymer ?
#
loop_
_entity_poly.entity_id
_entity_poly.type
_entity_poly.pdbx_seq_one_letter_code
_entity_poly.pdbx_strand_id
1 'polypeptide(L)' 'MDITISQLLDLFLESPLVTWVKTVGPCGYENESKLVMYMDLVDGVFLNKIMLQM' A
#
# COMPACT_ATOMS: atom_id res chain seq x y z
N MET A 1 22.03 13.79 1.12
CA MET A 1 21.97 12.33 1.36
C MET A 1 20.88 11.83 0.44
N ASP A 2 21.23 11.02 -0.55
CA ASP A 2 20.24 10.45 -1.48
C ASP A 2 19.35 9.46 -0.74
N ILE A 3 18.04 9.51 -1.01
CA ILE A 3 17.06 8.60 -0.44
C ILE A 3 17.17 7.27 -1.17
N THR A 4 17.27 6.17 -0.43
CA THR A 4 17.28 4.83 -1.02
C THR A 4 15.87 4.38 -1.42
N ILE A 5 15.78 3.46 -2.38
CA ILE A 5 14.49 2.89 -2.81
C ILE A 5 13.74 2.24 -1.65
N SER A 6 14.46 1.58 -0.72
CA SER A 6 13.85 0.98 0.47
C SER A 6 13.20 2.03 1.37
N GLN A 7 13.86 3.19 1.57
CA GLN A 7 13.29 4.29 2.36
C GLN A 7 12.06 4.90 1.68
N LEU A 8 12.08 5.02 0.34
CA LEU A 8 10.93 5.53 -0.40
C LEU A 8 9.73 4.57 -0.30
N LEU A 9 9.98 3.26 -0.35
CA LEU A 9 8.97 2.23 -0.16
C LEU A 9 8.36 2.31 1.25
N ASP A 10 9.20 2.46 2.28
CA ASP A 10 8.73 2.62 3.66
C ASP A 10 7.85 3.86 3.84
N LEU A 11 8.29 5.01 3.31
CA LEU A 11 7.51 6.26 3.32
C LEU A 11 6.17 6.12 2.59
N PHE A 12 6.14 5.39 1.48
CA PHE A 12 4.90 5.11 0.76
C PHE A 12 3.95 4.24 1.61
N LEU A 13 4.46 3.18 2.24
CA LEU A 13 3.67 2.24 3.03
C LEU A 13 3.14 2.81 4.35
N GLU A 14 3.74 3.89 4.85
CA GLU A 14 3.29 4.69 5.99
C GLU A 14 2.36 5.85 5.60
N SER A 15 2.14 6.07 4.30
CA SER A 15 1.29 7.17 3.85
C SER A 15 -0.17 7.01 4.32
N PRO A 16 -0.91 8.13 4.44
CA PRO A 16 -2.32 8.09 4.83
C PRO A 16 -3.18 7.21 3.93
N LEU A 17 -2.88 7.15 2.62
CA LEU A 17 -3.60 6.31 1.67
C LEU A 17 -3.42 4.83 1.99
N VAL A 18 -2.18 4.38 2.18
CA VAL A 18 -1.89 2.98 2.49
C VAL A 18 -2.42 2.61 3.87
N THR A 19 -2.31 3.52 4.84
CA THR A 19 -2.90 3.35 6.18
C THR A 19 -4.41 3.18 6.12
N TRP A 20 -5.09 4.01 5.31
CA TRP A 20 -6.52 3.88 5.08
C TRP A 20 -6.87 2.54 4.43
N VAL A 21 -6.15 2.14 3.37
CA VAL A 21 -6.35 0.85 2.69
C VAL A 21 -6.21 -0.34 3.64
N LYS A 22 -5.20 -0.34 4.52
CA LYS A 22 -5.01 -1.37 5.56
C LYS A 22 -6.17 -1.41 6.57
N THR A 23 -6.88 -0.28 6.75
CA THR A 23 -8.00 -0.17 7.69
C THR A 23 -9.33 -0.62 7.08
N VAL A 24 -9.58 -0.31 5.80
CA VAL A 24 -10.88 -0.54 5.15
C VAL A 24 -10.92 -1.76 4.23
N GLY A 25 -9.77 -2.19 3.71
CA GLY A 25 -9.66 -3.28 2.76
C GLY A 25 -9.01 -4.52 3.38
N PRO A 26 -9.17 -5.71 2.76
CA PRO A 26 -8.49 -6.95 3.18
C PRO A 26 -6.98 -6.94 2.83
N CYS A 27 -6.32 -5.79 2.87
CA CYS A 27 -4.96 -5.56 2.38
C CYS A 27 -3.94 -5.69 3.50
N GLY A 28 -2.90 -6.49 3.32
CA GLY A 28 -1.87 -6.70 4.32
C GLY A 28 -2.28 -7.75 5.35
N TYR A 29 -2.17 -9.03 4.97
CA TYR A 29 -1.97 -10.07 6.00
C TYR A 29 -0.67 -9.76 6.75
N GLU A 30 -0.59 -10.12 8.04
CA GLU A 30 0.57 -9.88 8.93
C GLU A 30 1.94 -10.32 8.38
N ASN A 31 1.98 -11.07 7.27
CA ASN A 31 3.19 -11.60 6.62
C ASN A 31 3.36 -11.19 5.14
N GLU A 32 2.59 -10.24 4.62
CA GLU A 32 2.72 -9.81 3.23
C GLU A 32 3.97 -8.95 3.00
N SER A 33 4.73 -9.23 1.93
CA SER A 33 5.94 -8.48 1.59
C SER A 33 5.61 -7.03 1.24
N LYS A 34 6.42 -6.09 1.73
CA LYS A 34 6.34 -4.64 1.41
C LYS A 34 6.25 -4.36 -0.10
N LEU A 35 6.98 -5.15 -0.89
CA LEU A 35 6.97 -5.03 -2.36
C LEU A 35 5.66 -5.52 -2.97
N VAL A 36 5.06 -6.59 -2.42
CA VAL A 36 3.78 -7.12 -2.89
C VAL A 36 2.68 -6.08 -2.64
N MET A 37 2.62 -5.53 -1.42
CA MET A 37 1.68 -4.45 -1.10
C MET A 37 1.86 -3.22 -1.99
N TYR A 38 3.09 -2.84 -2.32
CA TYR A 38 3.32 -1.77 -3.29
C TYR A 38 2.80 -2.13 -4.70
N MET A 39 3.06 -3.34 -5.18
CA MET A 39 2.61 -3.77 -6.51
C MET A 39 1.09 -3.86 -6.62
N ASP A 40 0.40 -4.26 -5.55
CA ASP A 40 -1.06 -4.29 -5.53
C ASP A 40 -1.70 -2.89 -5.54
N LEU A 41 -0.96 -1.87 -5.08
CA LEU A 41 -1.47 -0.51 -4.97
C LEU A 41 -1.07 0.39 -6.13
N VAL A 42 0.09 0.16 -6.75
CA VAL A 42 0.67 1.05 -7.77
C VAL A 42 -0.17 1.11 -9.05
N ASP A 43 -0.87 0.03 -9.39
CA ASP A 43 -1.74 -0.01 -10.58
C ASP A 43 -3.11 0.67 -10.36
N GLY A 44 -3.46 0.98 -9.12
CA GLY A 44 -4.73 1.61 -8.72
C GLY A 44 -5.97 0.73 -8.85
N VAL A 45 -5.87 -0.50 -9.36
CA VAL A 45 -7.00 -1.42 -9.54
C VAL A 45 -7.56 -1.85 -8.21
N PHE A 46 -6.69 -2.23 -7.27
CA PHE A 46 -7.10 -2.63 -5.93
C PHE A 46 -7.75 -1.46 -5.17
N LEU A 47 -7.17 -0.26 -5.28
CA LEU A 47 -7.73 0.94 -4.68
C LEU A 47 -9.15 1.23 -5.21
N ASN A 48 -9.33 1.16 -6.54
CA ASN A 48 -10.64 1.35 -7.16
C ASN A 48 -11.67 0.31 -6.70
N LYS A 49 -11.26 -0.96 -6.55
CA LYS A 49 -12.16 -2.01 -6.02
C LYS A 49 -12.62 -1.69 -4.59
N ILE A 50 -11.72 -1.27 -3.70
CA ILE A 50 -12.09 -0.87 -2.34
C ILE A 50 -13.07 0.31 -2.39
N MET A 51 -12.78 1.33 -3.21
CA MET A 51 -13.64 2.51 -3.33
C MET A 51 -15.05 2.19 -3.84
N LEU A 52 -15.19 1.18 -4.71
CA LEU A 52 -16.49 0.73 -5.24
C LEU A 52 -17.24 -0.25 -4.32
N GLN A 53 -16.53 -0.91 -3.39
CA GLN A 53 -17.11 -1.85 -2.44
C GLN A 53 -17.61 -1.19 -1.14
N MET A 54 -17.31 0.09 -0.95
CA MET A 54 -17.87 0.93 0.12
C MET A 54 -19.23 1.54 -0.27
#